data_AF-A0A7V9PME4-F1
#
_entry.id   AF-A0A7V9PME4-F1
#
_cell.length_a   1.000
_cell.length_b   1.000
_cell.length_c   1.000
_cell.angle_alpha   90.00
_cell.angle_beta   90.00
_cell.angle_gamma   90.00
#
_symmetry.space_group_name_H-M   'P 1'
#
loop_
_entity.id
_entity.type
_entity.pdbx_description
1 polymer ?
#
loop_
_entity_poly.entity_id
_entity_poly.type
_entity_poly.pdbx_seq_one_letter_code
_entity_poly.pdbx_strand_id
1 'polypeptide(L)' 'VPRHVGDVNGHAPDDVEGARLVALNMALNGQPRGDAGRYLAEHYPLVDREALLDEVYTAAGR' A
#
# COMPACT_ATOMS: atom_id res chain seq x y z
N VAL A 1 6.31 -22.81 -29.68
CA VAL A 1 5.73 -21.51 -29.27
C VAL A 1 6.57 -20.94 -28.14
N PRO A 2 7.22 -19.77 -28.26
CA PRO A 2 7.79 -19.11 -27.10
C PRO A 2 7.03 -17.82 -26.83
N ARG A 3 6.29 -17.79 -25.71
CA ARG A 3 5.92 -16.56 -25.03
C ARG A 3 5.97 -16.82 -23.54
N HIS A 4 7.21 -16.92 -23.04
CA HIS A 4 7.52 -16.53 -21.66
C HIS A 4 7.53 -15.00 -21.66
N VAL A 5 6.38 -14.42 -21.39
CA VAL A 5 6.25 -13.00 -21.09
C VAL A 5 6.05 -12.93 -19.58
N GLY A 6 7.07 -12.45 -18.88
CA GLY A 6 6.91 -11.85 -17.56
C GLY A 6 7.12 -12.78 -16.36
N ASP A 7 8.34 -13.29 -16.18
CA ASP A 7 8.89 -13.43 -14.82
C ASP A 7 9.15 -12.03 -14.25
N VAL A 8 8.09 -11.28 -13.96
CA VAL A 8 8.19 -10.16 -13.02
C VAL A 8 7.96 -10.77 -11.65
N ASN A 9 9.04 -10.86 -10.89
CA ASN A 9 9.07 -11.22 -9.48
C ASN A 9 7.78 -10.78 -8.76
N GLY A 10 7.08 -11.75 -8.17
CA GLY A 10 5.72 -11.62 -7.64
C GLY A 10 5.56 -10.63 -6.49
N HIS A 11 5.39 -9.36 -6.83
CA HIS A 11 4.69 -8.38 -6.00
C HIS A 11 3.53 -7.86 -6.85
N ALA A 12 2.36 -8.48 -6.71
CA ALA A 12 1.22 -8.16 -7.55
C ALA A 12 0.86 -6.67 -7.35
N PRO A 13 0.70 -5.88 -8.42
CA PRO A 13 0.29 -4.47 -8.32
C PRO A 13 -1.04 -4.31 -7.56
N ASP A 14 -1.83 -5.38 -7.49
CA ASP A 14 -3.08 -5.46 -6.73
C ASP A 14 -2.87 -5.31 -5.21
N ASP A 15 -1.73 -5.75 -4.65
CA ASP A 15 -1.43 -5.65 -3.22
C ASP A 15 -1.07 -4.21 -2.82
N VAL A 16 -0.35 -3.48 -3.67
CA VAL A 16 0.04 -2.08 -3.43
C VAL A 16 -1.17 -1.16 -3.53
N GLU A 17 -2.00 -1.35 -4.55
CA GLU A 17 -3.21 -0.56 -4.72
C GLU A 17 -4.22 -0.87 -3.61
N GLY A 18 -4.37 -2.14 -3.22
CA GLY A 18 -5.17 -2.55 -2.06
C GLY A 18 -4.68 -1.90 -0.76
N ALA A 19 -3.37 -1.92 -0.50
CA ALA A 19 -2.77 -1.26 0.66
C ALA A 19 -3.05 0.25 0.67
N ARG A 20 -2.96 0.90 -0.49
CA ARG A 20 -3.24 2.33 -0.64
C ARG A 20 -4.68 2.65 -0.26
N LEU A 21 -5.65 1.90 -0.77
CA LEU A 21 -7.06 2.10 -0.47
C LEU A 21 -7.36 1.91 1.02
N VAL A 22 -6.81 0.86 1.64
CA VAL A 22 -7.00 0.63 3.08
C VAL A 22 -6.35 1.74 3.90
N ALA A 23 -5.14 2.16 3.55
CA ALA A 23 -4.44 3.24 4.23
C ALA A 23 -5.16 4.60 4.10
N LEU A 24 -5.68 4.90 2.91
CA LEU A 24 -6.50 6.08 2.68
C LEU A 24 -7.79 6.04 3.51
N ASN A 25 -8.48 4.90 3.53
CA ASN A 25 -9.67 4.73 4.36
C ASN A 25 -9.33 4.94 5.85
N MET A 26 -8.23 4.37 6.35
CA MET A 26 -7.79 4.58 7.74
C MET A 26 -7.49 6.05 8.03
N ALA A 27 -6.81 6.75 7.12
CA ALA A 27 -6.51 8.17 7.26
C ALA A 27 -7.79 9.03 7.27
N LEU A 28 -8.75 8.78 6.37
CA LEU A 28 -10.04 9.48 6.33
C LEU A 28 -10.90 9.25 7.58
N ASN A 29 -10.75 8.08 8.22
CA ASN A 29 -11.40 7.78 9.50
C ASN A 29 -10.64 8.34 10.72
N GLY A 30 -9.56 9.11 10.51
CA GLY A 30 -8.78 9.76 11.57
C GLY A 30 -7.81 8.83 12.31
N GLN A 31 -7.57 7.62 11.80
CA GLN A 31 -6.60 6.71 12.39
C GLN A 31 -5.17 7.27 12.19
N PRO A 32 -4.25 7.18 13.17
CA PRO A 32 -2.92 7.74 13.03
C PRO A 32 -2.04 6.91 12.09
N ARG A 33 -1.09 7.59 11.43
CA ARG A 33 -0.15 6.98 10.47
C ARG A 33 0.61 5.77 11.03
N GLY A 34 0.96 5.80 12.31
CA GLY A 34 1.64 4.68 12.97
C GLY A 34 0.81 3.39 12.99
N ASP A 35 -0.49 3.50 13.31
CA ASP A 35 -1.40 2.36 13.34
C ASP A 35 -1.64 1.81 11.93
N ALA A 36 -1.81 2.70 10.95
CA ALA A 36 -1.88 2.33 9.55
C ALA A 36 -0.62 1.59 9.08
N GLY A 37 0.56 2.07 9.46
CA GLY A 37 1.83 1.44 9.10
C GLY A 37 2.01 0.06 9.71
N ARG A 38 1.59 -0.14 10.97
CA ARG A 38 1.58 -1.47 11.58
C ARG A 38 0.63 -2.41 10.85
N TYR A 39 -0.59 -1.97 10.56
CA TYR A 39 -1.56 -2.77 9.80
C TYR A 39 -1.01 -3.19 8.44
N LEU A 40 -0.44 -2.25 7.68
CA LEU A 40 0.14 -2.56 6.38
C LEU A 40 1.34 -3.52 6.47
N ALA A 41 2.15 -3.43 7.53
CA ALA A 41 3.26 -4.37 7.78
C ALA A 41 2.81 -5.81 7.95
N GLU A 42 1.67 -6.00 8.60
CA GLU A 42 1.14 -7.32 8.96
C GLU A 42 0.35 -7.95 7.80
N HIS A 43 -0.27 -7.11 6.96
CA HIS A 43 -1.23 -7.57 5.94
C HIS A 43 -0.72 -7.50 4.50
N TYR A 44 0.30 -6.69 4.21
CA TYR A 44 0.77 -6.45 2.84
C TYR A 44 2.30 -6.59 2.72
N PRO A 45 2.81 -7.27 1.69
CA PRO A 45 4.24 -7.43 1.47
C PRO A 45 4.88 -6.19 0.79
N LEU A 46 4.64 -4.98 1.31
CA LEU A 46 5.05 -3.72 0.66
C LEU A 46 6.56 -3.49 0.71
N VAL A 47 7.14 -3.10 -0.44
CA VAL A 47 8.54 -2.66 -0.54
C VAL A 47 8.74 -1.28 0.09
N ASP A 48 7.88 -0.31 -0.25
CA ASP A 48 7.99 1.09 0.19
C ASP A 48 6.74 1.57 0.94
N ARG A 49 6.46 0.93 2.08
CA ARG A 49 5.31 1.27 2.93
C ARG A 49 5.29 2.74 3.38
N GLU A 50 6.45 3.27 3.76
CA GLU A 50 6.54 4.64 4.29
C GLU A 50 6.15 5.69 3.24
N ALA A 51 6.53 5.48 1.97
CA ALA A 51 6.18 6.38 0.88
C ALA A 51 4.66 6.34 0.59
N LEU A 52 4.07 5.15 0.61
CA LEU A 52 2.62 4.99 0.45
C LEU A 52 1.85 5.68 1.58
N LEU A 53 2.29 5.52 2.82
CA LEU A 53 1.69 6.19 3.97
C LEU A 53 1.82 7.71 3.89
N ASP A 54 2.94 8.23 3.41
CA ASP A 54 3.12 9.66 3.21
C ASP A 54 2.09 10.22 2.22
N GLU A 55 1.98 9.58 1.05
CA GLU A 55 1.07 9.98 -0.01
C GLU A 55 -0.39 10.03 0.46
N VAL A 56 -0.87 8.95 1.10
CA VAL A 56 -2.28 8.87 1.52
C VAL A 56 -2.62 9.80 2.67
N TYR A 57 -1.70 10.02 3.63
CA TYR A 57 -1.94 10.94 4.75
C TYR A 57 -1.84 12.41 4.32
N THR A 58 -0.97 12.74 3.35
CA THR A 58 -0.98 14.06 2.72
C THR A 58 -2.28 14.29 1.96
N ALA A 59 -2.78 13.29 1.23
CA ALA A 59 -4.03 13.40 0.49
C ALA A 59 -5.26 13.54 1.41
N ALA A 60 -5.31 12.84 2.54
CA ALA A 60 -6.42 12.90 3.50
C ALA A 60 -6.44 14.16 4.37
N GLY A 61 -5.29 14.82 4.57
CA GLY A 61 -5.17 16.06 5.35
C GLY A 61 -5.48 17.35 4.59
N ARG A 62 -5.83 17.25 3.31
CA ARG A 62 -6.29 18.36 2.45
C ARG A 62 -7.76 18.65 2.66
#